data_AF-A0AAD3MGJ9-F1
#
_entry.id   AF-A0AAD3MGJ9-F1
#
_cell.length_a   1.000
_cell.length_b   1.000
_cell.length_c   1.000
_cell.angle_alpha   90.00
_cell.angle_beta   90.00
_cell.angle_gamma   90.00
#
_symmetry.space_group_name_H-M   'P 1'
#
loop_
_entity.id
_entity.type
_entity.pdbx_description
1 polymer ?
#
loop_
_entity_poly.entity_id
_entity_poly.type
_entity_poly.pdbx_seq_one_letter_code
_entity_poly.pdbx_strand_id
1 'polypeptide(L)'
;MLNRELTHLSEMSRSGNQVSEFISSTFLDKQHEVEMPSPQTQKEKEKKNKPMSQISGVKKLQHSSSLTNSNIPRFGVKTETEDELAKELEHVNKWGLNVFKISEFSGNRPLTVMMYTIFQERDLLKTFKIPLDTFITYLMTLEDHYHGDVAYHNNIHAADVTQSTHVLLSTPALEAVFTDLEILAAIFAMLF
;
A
#
# COMPACT_ATOMS: atom_id res chain seq x y z
N MET A 1 10.59 -13.40 27.05
CA MET A 1 11.65 -12.36 27.08
C MET A 1 11.03 -10.97 26.98
N LEU A 2 10.23 -10.69 25.94
CA LEU A 2 9.54 -9.41 25.73
C LEU A 2 8.70 -8.92 26.92
N ASN A 3 7.81 -9.74 27.50
CA ASN A 3 7.01 -9.33 28.66
C ASN A 3 7.87 -8.89 29.87
N ARG A 4 9.04 -9.52 30.07
CA ARG A 4 9.95 -9.16 31.17
C ARG A 4 10.60 -7.80 30.94
N GLU A 5 10.96 -7.48 29.70
CA GLU A 5 11.54 -6.19 29.33
C GLU A 5 10.51 -5.06 29.43
N LEU A 6 9.26 -5.32 29.04
CA LEU A 6 8.15 -4.38 29.19
C LEU A 6 7.82 -4.11 30.66
N THR A 7 7.78 -5.15 31.50
CA THR A 7 7.61 -4.98 32.96
C THR A 7 8.74 -4.12 33.56
N HIS A 8 10.00 -4.42 33.21
CA HIS A 8 11.13 -3.63 33.69
C HIS A 8 11.04 -2.17 33.23
N LEU A 9 10.73 -1.91 31.95
CA LEU A 9 10.53 -0.56 31.41
C LEU A 9 9.39 0.19 32.12
N SER A 10 8.31 -0.52 32.44
CA SER A 10 7.15 0.03 33.14
C SER A 10 7.50 0.48 34.57
N GLU A 11 8.38 -0.24 35.26
CA GLU A 11 8.80 0.08 36.63
C GLU A 11 9.82 1.24 36.68
N MET A 12 10.50 1.55 35.58
CA MET A 12 11.54 2.59 35.54
C MET A 12 11.01 4.02 35.67
N SER A 13 9.83 4.33 35.13
CA SER A 13 9.24 5.67 35.20
C SER A 13 7.79 5.69 34.72
N ARG A 14 7.06 6.78 35.01
CA ARG A 14 5.71 7.02 34.46
C ARG A 14 5.70 7.01 32.92
N SER A 15 6.73 7.58 32.28
CA SER A 15 6.84 7.56 30.82
C SER A 15 7.13 6.15 30.29
N GLY A 16 7.98 5.39 30.98
CA GLY A 16 8.26 3.99 30.65
C GLY A 16 7.01 3.10 30.75
N ASN A 17 6.18 3.33 31.77
CA ASN A 17 4.88 2.68 31.90
C ASN A 17 3.95 2.98 30.71
N GLN A 18 3.78 4.25 30.31
CA GLN A 18 2.95 4.62 29.16
C GLN A 18 3.44 3.98 27.85
N VAL A 19 4.75 3.98 27.62
CA VAL A 19 5.35 3.34 26.43
C VAL A 19 5.13 1.83 26.45
N SER A 20 5.31 1.19 27.61
CA SER A 20 5.08 -0.25 27.77
C SER A 20 3.62 -0.64 27.50
N GLU A 21 2.66 0.15 28.00
CA GLU A 21 1.23 -0.05 27.74
C GLU A 21 0.89 0.12 26.26
N PHE A 22 1.45 1.15 25.61
CA PHE A 22 1.26 1.36 24.18
C PHE A 22 1.81 0.18 23.35
N ILE A 23 3.04 -0.28 23.64
CA ILE A 23 3.64 -1.42 22.93
C ILE A 23 2.79 -2.68 23.11
N SER A 24 2.38 -2.95 24.36
CA SER A 24 1.59 -4.14 24.68
C SER A 24 0.22 -4.11 24.00
N SER A 25 -0.47 -2.97 24.01
CA SER A 25 -1.81 -2.86 23.42
C SER A 25 -1.79 -2.85 21.88
N THR A 26 -0.70 -2.42 21.27
CA THR A 26 -0.59 -2.25 19.81
C THR A 26 0.04 -3.44 19.10
N PHE A 27 1.07 -4.06 19.70
CA PHE A 27 1.90 -5.08 19.02
C PHE A 27 1.85 -6.48 19.67
N LEU A 28 1.24 -6.63 20.85
CA LEU A 28 1.00 -7.95 21.44
C LEU A 28 -0.43 -8.39 21.20
N ASP A 29 -0.59 -9.63 20.75
CA ASP A 29 -1.90 -10.25 20.69
C ASP A 29 -2.44 -10.44 22.11
N LYS A 30 -3.71 -10.11 22.34
CA LYS A 30 -4.38 -10.59 23.55
C LYS A 30 -4.47 -12.10 23.36
N GLN A 31 -3.89 -12.90 24.26
CA GLN A 31 -4.04 -14.36 24.20
C GLN A 31 -5.52 -14.71 24.07
N HIS A 32 -5.99 -14.95 22.84
CA HIS A 32 -7.29 -15.54 22.59
C HIS A 32 -7.11 -17.00 22.95
N GLU A 33 -7.73 -17.42 24.06
CA GLU A 33 -8.18 -18.79 24.15
C GLU A 33 -8.98 -19.06 22.89
N VAL A 34 -8.46 -19.94 22.04
CA VAL A 34 -9.17 -20.45 20.86
C VAL A 34 -10.29 -21.32 21.41
N GLU A 35 -11.42 -20.70 21.78
CA GLU A 35 -12.62 -21.42 22.13
C GLU A 35 -13.14 -22.09 20.86
N MET A 36 -12.78 -23.37 20.71
CA MET A 36 -13.27 -24.24 19.65
C MET A 36 -14.81 -24.27 19.74
N PRO A 37 -15.57 -23.93 18.68
CA PRO A 37 -17.01 -24.01 18.74
C PRO A 37 -17.42 -25.49 18.89
N SER A 38 -17.98 -25.86 20.03
CA SER A 38 -18.61 -27.17 20.21
C SER A 38 -19.91 -27.24 19.38
N PRO A 39 -20.25 -28.39 18.79
CA PRO A 39 -21.42 -28.49 17.94
C PRO A 39 -22.68 -28.62 18.80
N GLN A 40 -23.51 -27.58 18.84
CA GLN A 40 -24.90 -27.68 19.29
C GLN A 40 -25.86 -27.51 18.10
N THR A 41 -26.77 -28.47 18.04
CA THR A 41 -27.74 -28.74 16.98
C THR A 41 -28.92 -27.74 16.93
N GLN A 42 -29.27 -27.38 15.69
CA GLN A 42 -30.58 -26.94 15.16
C GLN A 42 -31.12 -25.53 15.49
N LYS A 43 -31.24 -24.71 14.43
CA LYS A 43 -32.55 -24.48 13.75
C LYS A 43 -32.37 -23.71 12.43
N GLU A 44 -33.02 -24.23 11.40
CA GLU A 44 -33.06 -23.71 10.03
C GLU A 44 -33.45 -22.22 9.97
N LYS A 45 -32.67 -21.43 9.22
CA LYS A 45 -33.16 -20.26 8.49
C LYS A 45 -32.58 -20.27 7.09
N GLU A 46 -33.48 -20.20 6.12
CA GLU A 46 -33.26 -20.30 4.69
C GLU A 46 -32.13 -19.42 4.17
N LYS A 47 -31.18 -20.06 3.45
CA LYS A 47 -30.19 -19.39 2.61
C LYS A 47 -30.88 -18.79 1.38
N LYS A 48 -30.95 -17.45 1.29
CA LYS A 48 -30.94 -16.79 -0.02
C LYS A 48 -29.49 -16.67 -0.48
N ASN A 49 -29.11 -17.49 -1.46
CA ASN A 49 -27.89 -17.33 -2.25
C ASN A 49 -27.88 -15.94 -2.88
N LYS A 50 -27.10 -15.02 -2.32
CA LYS A 50 -26.68 -13.80 -3.02
C LYS A 50 -25.28 -14.06 -3.60
N PRO A 51 -25.04 -13.81 -4.89
CA PRO A 51 -23.70 -13.89 -5.44
C PRO A 51 -22.82 -12.84 -4.75
N MET A 52 -21.57 -13.20 -4.51
CA MET A 52 -20.51 -12.40 -3.86
C MET A 52 -20.02 -11.24 -4.75
N SER A 53 -20.91 -10.64 -5.55
CA SER A 53 -20.56 -9.71 -6.63
C SER A 53 -21.05 -8.28 -6.38
N GLN A 54 -21.50 -7.94 -5.17
CA GLN A 54 -21.92 -6.58 -4.82
C GLN A 54 -20.96 -5.97 -3.80
N ILE A 55 -19.98 -5.23 -4.32
CA ILE A 55 -19.19 -4.26 -3.54
C ILE A 55 -20.06 -3.00 -3.41
N SER A 56 -20.64 -2.78 -2.24
CA SER A 56 -21.32 -1.52 -1.91
C SER A 56 -20.27 -0.46 -1.62
N GLY A 57 -20.31 0.68 -2.33
CA GLY A 57 -19.40 1.82 -2.11
C GLY A 57 -18.66 2.31 -3.36
N VAL A 58 -18.71 1.57 -4.48
CA VAL A 58 -18.06 1.99 -5.73
C VAL A 58 -18.87 3.14 -6.37
N LYS A 59 -18.32 4.36 -6.38
CA LYS A 59 -18.86 5.44 -7.22
C LYS A 59 -18.88 4.97 -8.67
N LYS A 60 -19.97 5.23 -9.39
CA LYS A 60 -20.11 4.85 -10.81
C LYS A 60 -18.92 5.40 -11.59
N LEU A 61 -18.07 4.50 -12.10
CA LEU A 61 -16.97 4.83 -13.01
C LEU A 61 -17.55 5.69 -14.14
N GLN A 62 -17.22 6.98 -14.14
CA GLN A 62 -17.41 7.79 -15.33
C GLN A 62 -16.38 7.28 -16.33
N HIS A 63 -16.84 6.78 -17.47
CA HIS A 63 -15.96 6.42 -18.57
C HIS A 63 -15.18 7.68 -18.97
N SER A 64 -13.98 7.85 -18.42
CA SER A 64 -12.96 8.65 -19.08
C SER A 64 -12.71 7.92 -20.40
N SER A 65 -12.99 8.63 -21.49
CA SER A 65 -12.62 8.22 -22.84
C SER A 65 -11.25 7.56 -22.82
N SER A 66 -11.16 6.32 -23.33
CA SER A 66 -9.90 5.59 -23.47
C SER A 66 -8.80 6.55 -23.91
N LEU A 67 -7.79 6.72 -23.06
CA LEU A 67 -6.58 7.41 -23.43
C LEU A 67 -6.07 6.68 -24.68
N THR A 68 -6.00 7.41 -25.79
CA THR A 68 -5.24 6.90 -26.94
C THR A 68 -3.78 6.92 -26.50
N ASN A 69 -3.04 5.82 -26.75
CA ASN A 69 -1.64 5.61 -26.32
C ASN A 69 -0.69 6.80 -26.54
N SER A 70 -1.04 7.74 -27.42
CA SER A 70 -0.22 8.90 -27.80
C SER A 70 -0.12 10.01 -26.75
N ASN A 71 -0.94 10.02 -25.69
CA ASN A 71 -1.01 11.14 -24.74
C ASN A 71 -0.78 10.75 -23.27
N ILE A 72 -0.14 9.62 -23.01
CA ILE A 72 0.17 9.19 -21.63
C ILE A 72 1.32 10.05 -21.08
N PRO A 73 1.12 10.75 -19.94
CA PRO A 73 2.18 11.55 -19.33
C PRO A 73 3.38 10.71 -18.92
N ARG A 74 4.58 11.31 -18.92
CA ARG A 74 5.86 10.63 -18.67
C ARG A 74 5.87 9.79 -17.40
N PHE A 75 5.22 10.28 -16.33
CA PHE A 75 5.17 9.64 -15.01
C PHE A 75 3.76 9.15 -14.63
N GLY A 76 2.89 8.94 -15.62
CA GLY A 76 1.50 8.53 -15.40
C GLY A 76 0.56 9.62 -14.87
N VAL A 77 1.10 10.77 -14.45
CA VAL A 77 0.35 11.95 -13.98
C VAL A 77 0.75 13.17 -14.81
N LYS A 78 -0.20 14.10 -15.01
CA LYS A 78 0.10 15.41 -15.60
C LYS A 78 0.57 16.35 -14.49
N THR A 79 1.71 17.01 -14.69
CA THR A 79 2.24 18.00 -13.75
C THR A 79 2.99 19.10 -14.50
N GLU A 80 3.05 20.30 -13.94
CA GLU A 80 3.86 21.41 -14.46
C GLU A 80 5.33 21.32 -14.00
N THR A 81 5.63 20.43 -13.04
CA THR A 81 6.95 20.26 -12.40
C THR A 81 7.59 18.92 -12.75
N GLU A 82 7.49 18.51 -14.02
CA GLU A 82 8.01 17.22 -14.49
C GLU A 82 9.52 17.05 -14.26
N ASP A 83 10.30 18.12 -14.38
CA ASP A 83 11.75 18.08 -14.23
C ASP A 83 12.18 17.89 -12.77
N GLU A 84 11.50 18.55 -11.84
CA GLU A 84 11.70 18.36 -10.41
C GLU A 84 11.28 16.95 -9.98
N LEU A 85 10.13 16.48 -10.49
CA LEU A 85 9.67 15.12 -10.25
C LEU A 85 10.69 14.09 -10.75
N ALA A 86 11.25 14.30 -11.96
CA ALA A 86 12.27 13.43 -12.52
C ALA A 86 13.51 13.33 -11.62
N LYS A 87 14.00 14.46 -11.09
CA LYS A 87 15.18 14.51 -10.20
C LYS A 87 14.95 13.73 -8.91
N GLU A 88 13.77 13.84 -8.31
CA GLU A 88 13.46 13.08 -7.10
C GLU A 88 13.36 11.58 -7.40
N LEU A 89 12.79 11.19 -8.56
CA LEU A 89 12.68 9.79 -8.97
C LEU A 89 14.01 9.11 -9.32
N GLU A 90 15.10 9.85 -9.54
CA GLU A 90 16.46 9.26 -9.62
C GLU A 90 16.86 8.49 -8.35
N HIS A 91 16.15 8.73 -7.25
CA HIS A 91 16.38 8.10 -5.94
C HIS A 91 15.41 6.95 -5.66
N VAL A 92 14.59 6.51 -6.64
CA VAL A 92 13.56 5.47 -6.43
C VAL A 92 14.12 4.15 -5.90
N ASN A 93 15.35 3.79 -6.26
CA ASN A 93 16.02 2.57 -5.81
C ASN A 93 16.81 2.77 -4.49
N LYS A 94 16.72 3.93 -3.84
CA LYS A 94 17.49 4.29 -2.65
C LYS A 94 16.57 4.47 -1.45
N TRP A 95 17.05 4.04 -0.28
CA TRP A 95 16.42 4.40 0.98
C TRP A 95 16.51 5.91 1.20
N GLY A 96 15.47 6.52 1.76
CA GLY A 96 15.43 7.95 2.05
C GLY A 96 15.02 8.84 0.87
N LEU A 97 14.37 8.30 -0.14
CA LEU A 97 13.65 9.09 -1.14
C LEU A 97 12.64 10.02 -0.42
N ASN A 98 12.52 11.27 -0.88
CA ASN A 98 11.61 12.22 -0.27
C ASN A 98 10.20 12.12 -0.89
N VAL A 99 9.37 11.26 -0.32
CA VAL A 99 7.99 11.03 -0.78
C VAL A 99 7.12 12.29 -0.72
N PHE A 100 7.41 13.23 0.18
CA PHE A 100 6.67 14.48 0.29
C PHE A 100 6.88 15.38 -0.93
N LYS A 101 8.12 15.45 -1.44
CA LYS A 101 8.42 16.16 -2.69
C LYS A 101 7.78 15.47 -3.90
N ILE A 102 7.75 14.14 -3.92
CA ILE A 102 7.00 13.41 -4.95
C ILE A 102 5.53 13.81 -4.91
N SER A 103 4.93 13.93 -3.71
CA SER A 103 3.55 14.40 -3.57
C SER A 103 3.36 15.83 -4.10
N GLU A 104 4.26 16.74 -3.73
CA GLU A 104 4.25 18.14 -4.21
C GLU A 104 4.34 18.22 -5.74
N PHE A 105 5.36 17.61 -6.34
CA PHE A 105 5.62 17.71 -7.78
C PHE A 105 4.69 16.84 -8.64
N SER A 106 3.92 15.93 -8.05
CA SER A 106 2.93 15.12 -8.77
C SER A 106 1.51 15.70 -8.74
N GLY A 107 1.30 16.86 -8.09
CA GLY A 107 -0.04 17.40 -7.88
C GLY A 107 -0.86 16.55 -6.89
N ASN A 108 -0.22 16.12 -5.80
CA ASN A 108 -0.77 15.24 -4.77
C ASN A 108 -1.21 13.87 -5.31
N ARG A 109 -0.39 13.30 -6.22
CA ARG A 109 -0.53 11.95 -6.77
C ARG A 109 0.70 11.05 -6.52
N PRO A 110 1.28 11.04 -5.31
CA PRO A 110 2.51 10.30 -5.03
C PRO A 110 2.36 8.80 -5.24
N LEU A 111 1.21 8.21 -4.91
CA LEU A 111 1.03 6.76 -5.01
C LEU A 111 0.99 6.32 -6.47
N THR A 112 0.27 7.06 -7.32
CA THR A 112 0.22 6.75 -8.75
C THR A 112 1.59 6.88 -9.39
N VAL A 113 2.34 7.95 -9.10
CA VAL A 113 3.70 8.14 -9.62
C VAL A 113 4.64 7.03 -9.14
N MET A 114 4.59 6.68 -7.86
CA MET A 114 5.48 5.69 -7.27
C MET A 114 5.24 4.30 -7.89
N MET A 115 3.98 3.89 -7.97
CA MET A 115 3.61 2.62 -8.58
C MET A 115 3.94 2.56 -10.07
N TYR A 116 3.64 3.63 -10.82
CA TYR A 116 4.02 3.75 -12.22
C TYR A 116 5.52 3.57 -12.41
N THR A 117 6.34 4.30 -11.64
CA THR A 117 7.79 4.25 -11.75
C THR A 117 8.34 2.87 -11.40
N ILE A 118 7.88 2.27 -10.30
CA ILE A 118 8.33 0.94 -9.86
C ILE A 118 7.94 -0.16 -10.86
N PHE A 119 6.74 -0.09 -11.44
CA PHE A 119 6.29 -1.07 -12.42
C PHE A 119 7.08 -1.00 -13.73
N GLN A 120 7.53 0.19 -14.12
CA GLN A 120 8.42 0.38 -15.27
C GLN A 120 9.84 -0.13 -14.94
N GLU A 121 10.39 0.25 -13.79
CA GLU A 121 11.73 -0.15 -13.32
C GLU A 121 11.89 -1.68 -13.24
N ARG A 122 10.84 -2.37 -12.78
CA ARG A 122 10.80 -3.84 -12.64
C ARG A 122 10.22 -4.58 -13.85
N ASP A 123 9.90 -3.86 -14.93
CA ASP A 123 9.26 -4.37 -16.15
C ASP A 123 7.95 -5.16 -15.94
N LEU A 124 7.26 -4.94 -14.81
CA LEU A 124 6.09 -5.74 -14.40
C LEU A 124 4.90 -5.58 -15.36
N LEU A 125 4.75 -4.42 -15.98
CA LEU A 125 3.69 -4.20 -16.99
C LEU A 125 3.84 -5.13 -18.18
N LYS A 126 5.07 -5.33 -18.67
CA LYS A 126 5.35 -6.21 -19.80
C LYS A 126 5.25 -7.67 -19.38
N THR A 127 5.86 -8.04 -18.25
CA THR A 127 5.86 -9.40 -17.70
C THR A 127 4.43 -9.93 -17.52
N PHE A 128 3.55 -9.11 -16.94
CA PHE A 128 2.15 -9.50 -16.67
C PHE A 128 1.16 -9.05 -17.74
N LYS A 129 1.64 -8.45 -18.84
CA LYS A 129 0.80 -7.97 -19.97
C LYS A 129 -0.32 -7.03 -19.52
N ILE A 130 -0.01 -6.13 -18.59
CA ILE A 130 -0.96 -5.16 -18.04
C ILE A 130 -1.01 -3.95 -18.97
N PRO A 131 -2.17 -3.63 -19.58
CA PRO A 131 -2.30 -2.43 -20.41
C PRO A 131 -2.07 -1.17 -19.56
N LEU A 132 -1.23 -0.26 -20.07
CA LEU A 132 -0.80 0.90 -19.30
C LEU A 132 -1.96 1.83 -18.91
N ASP A 133 -2.92 2.05 -19.82
CA ASP A 133 -4.11 2.85 -19.52
C ASP A 133 -4.96 2.22 -18.41
N THR A 134 -5.08 0.90 -18.39
CA THR A 134 -5.81 0.18 -17.34
C THR A 134 -5.11 0.35 -16.00
N PHE A 135 -3.77 0.27 -15.99
CA PHE A 135 -2.97 0.43 -14.79
C PHE A 135 -3.08 1.85 -14.20
N ILE A 136 -2.88 2.90 -15.01
CA ILE A 136 -3.00 4.29 -14.56
C ILE A 136 -4.43 4.56 -14.09
N THR A 137 -5.46 4.12 -14.83
CA THR A 137 -6.87 4.31 -14.43
C THR A 137 -7.17 3.67 -13.08
N TYR A 138 -6.64 2.46 -12.85
CA TYR A 138 -6.76 1.75 -11.60
C TYR A 138 -6.08 2.53 -10.45
N LEU A 139 -4.82 2.95 -10.63
CA LEU A 139 -4.06 3.68 -9.62
C LEU A 139 -4.70 5.02 -9.26
N MET A 140 -5.14 5.80 -10.24
CA MET A 140 -5.82 7.08 -10.01
C MET A 140 -7.09 6.88 -9.18
N THR A 141 -7.88 5.86 -9.53
CA THR A 141 -9.10 5.53 -8.78
C THR A 141 -8.76 5.08 -7.37
N LEU A 142 -7.76 4.22 -7.19
CA LEU A 142 -7.34 3.73 -5.88
C LEU A 142 -6.82 4.88 -5.00
N GLU A 143 -6.00 5.76 -5.55
CA GLU A 143 -5.46 6.91 -4.85
C GLU A 143 -6.56 7.89 -4.41
N ASP A 144 -7.62 8.06 -5.22
CA ASP A 144 -8.81 8.84 -4.85
C ASP A 144 -9.59 8.25 -3.65
N HIS A 145 -9.37 6.98 -3.29
CA HIS A 145 -10.00 6.34 -2.13
C HIS A 145 -9.15 6.44 -0.85
N TYR A 146 -7.94 6.98 -0.91
CA TYR A 146 -7.23 7.41 0.30
C TYR A 146 -7.80 8.74 0.81
N HIS A 147 -7.98 8.81 2.12
CA HIS A 147 -8.61 9.94 2.79
C HIS A 147 -7.59 11.04 3.11
N GLY A 148 -7.66 12.16 2.37
CA GLY A 148 -6.75 13.30 2.58
C GLY A 148 -6.94 14.04 3.92
N ASP A 149 -8.07 13.82 4.61
CA ASP A 149 -8.35 14.32 5.95
C ASP A 149 -7.73 13.45 7.07
N VAL A 150 -7.22 12.26 6.73
CA VAL A 150 -6.45 11.42 7.64
C VAL A 150 -4.99 11.85 7.63
N ALA A 151 -4.48 12.24 8.80
CA ALA A 151 -3.15 12.84 8.92
C ALA A 151 -1.99 11.92 8.53
N TYR A 152 -2.15 10.59 8.65
CA TYR A 152 -1.07 9.62 8.41
C TYR A 152 -1.42 8.54 7.38
N HIS A 153 -2.49 7.75 7.61
CA HIS A 153 -2.91 6.67 6.69
C HIS A 153 -3.61 7.21 5.44
N ASN A 154 -2.85 7.92 4.60
CA ASN A 154 -3.27 8.52 3.34
C ASN A 154 -2.36 8.04 2.19
N ASN A 155 -2.56 8.59 1.00
CA ASN A 155 -1.83 8.21 -0.20
C ASN A 155 -0.31 8.46 -0.11
N ILE A 156 0.13 9.45 0.67
CA ILE A 156 1.56 9.72 0.88
C ILE A 156 2.19 8.55 1.63
N HIS A 157 1.56 8.07 2.71
CA HIS A 157 2.06 6.92 3.46
C HIS A 157 2.07 5.65 2.61
N ALA A 158 1.00 5.40 1.85
CA ALA A 158 0.96 4.26 0.93
C ALA A 158 2.11 4.29 -0.10
N ALA A 159 2.40 5.47 -0.65
CA ALA A 159 3.52 5.65 -1.59
C ALA A 159 4.88 5.37 -0.93
N ASP A 160 5.06 5.83 0.31
CA ASP A 160 6.28 5.62 1.10
C ASP A 160 6.53 4.13 1.40
N VAL A 161 5.51 3.42 1.88
CA VAL A 161 5.61 1.98 2.15
C VAL A 161 5.84 1.21 0.85
N THR A 162 5.16 1.59 -0.25
CA THR A 162 5.37 0.98 -1.57
C THR A 162 6.82 1.11 -2.04
N GLN A 163 7.40 2.32 -1.94
CA GLN A 163 8.79 2.58 -2.33
C GLN A 163 9.78 1.85 -1.41
N SER A 164 9.54 1.87 -0.11
CA SER A 164 10.36 1.16 0.88
C SER A 164 10.37 -0.34 0.63
N THR A 165 9.21 -0.95 0.36
CA THR A 165 9.10 -2.37 -0.01
C THR A 165 9.82 -2.66 -1.32
N HIS A 166 9.73 -1.77 -2.32
CA HIS A 166 10.53 -1.89 -3.54
C HIS A 166 12.04 -1.92 -3.23
N VAL A 167 12.55 -1.05 -2.35
CA VAL A 167 13.97 -1.06 -1.99
C VAL A 167 14.35 -2.33 -1.23
N LEU A 168 13.51 -2.77 -0.28
CA LEU A 168 13.76 -3.98 0.51
C LEU A 168 13.82 -5.24 -0.37
N LEU A 169 12.93 -5.36 -1.36
CA LEU A 169 12.94 -6.47 -2.33
C LEU A 169 14.20 -6.49 -3.21
N SER A 170 14.94 -5.39 -3.30
CA SER A 170 16.22 -5.29 -4.02
C SER A 170 17.44 -5.54 -3.12
N THR A 171 17.25 -5.97 -1.87
CA THR A 171 18.36 -6.31 -0.98
C THR A 171 19.17 -7.47 -1.55
N PRO A 172 20.52 -7.42 -1.61
CA PRO A 172 21.33 -8.48 -2.21
C PRO A 172 21.11 -9.87 -1.60
N ALA A 173 20.78 -9.95 -0.31
CA ALA A 173 20.47 -11.22 0.36
C ALA A 173 19.16 -11.87 -0.12
N LEU A 174 18.30 -11.12 -0.83
CA LEU A 174 17.02 -11.56 -1.37
C LEU A 174 17.06 -11.67 -2.91
N GLU A 175 18.23 -11.50 -3.53
CA GLU A 175 18.39 -11.62 -4.98
C GLU A 175 17.99 -13.01 -5.46
N ALA A 176 17.15 -13.07 -6.50
CA ALA A 176 16.61 -14.30 -7.09
C ALA A 176 15.85 -15.23 -6.12
N VAL A 177 15.46 -14.74 -4.92
CA VAL A 177 14.66 -15.52 -3.97
C VAL A 177 13.18 -15.53 -4.38
N PHE A 178 12.66 -14.39 -4.83
CA PHE A 178 11.26 -14.21 -5.17
C PHE A 178 11.02 -14.30 -6.67
N THR A 179 9.91 -14.92 -7.04
CA THR A 179 9.36 -14.88 -8.40
C THR A 179 8.78 -13.50 -8.72
N ASP A 180 8.62 -13.19 -10.01
CA ASP A 180 7.96 -11.95 -10.44
C ASP A 180 6.55 -11.80 -9.86
N LEU A 181 5.84 -12.92 -9.65
CA LEU A 181 4.49 -12.91 -9.08
C LEU A 181 4.49 -12.55 -7.60
N GLU A 182 5.46 -13.05 -6.83
CA GLU A 182 5.63 -12.68 -5.42
C GLU A 182 6.06 -11.22 -5.27
N ILE A 183 6.92 -10.73 -6.17
CA ILE A 183 7.31 -9.31 -6.23
C ILE A 183 6.08 -8.45 -6.54
N LEU A 184 5.29 -8.83 -7.55
CA LEU A 184 4.05 -8.14 -7.88
C LEU A 184 3.10 -8.12 -6.68
N ALA A 185 2.87 -9.27 -6.04
CA ALA A 185 1.99 -9.39 -4.90
C ALA A 185 2.45 -8.54 -3.71
N ALA A 186 3.75 -8.54 -3.40
CA ALA A 186 4.32 -7.76 -2.32
C ALA A 186 4.16 -6.25 -2.55
N ILE A 187 4.43 -5.77 -3.76
CA ILE A 187 4.27 -4.35 -4.10
C ILE A 187 2.79 -3.96 -4.12
N PHE A 188 1.93 -4.80 -4.70
CA PHE A 188 0.49 -4.54 -4.79
C PHE A 188 -0.22 -4.57 -3.43
N ALA A 189 0.27 -5.39 -2.49
CA ALA A 189 -0.26 -5.43 -1.13
C ALA A 189 -0.09 -4.10 -0.38
N MET A 190 0.84 -3.23 -0.79
CA MET A 190 1.06 -1.92 -0.15
C MET A 190 -0.01 -0.88 -0.52
N LEU A 191 -0.93 -1.21 -1.43
CA LEU A 191 -2.03 -0.36 -1.88
C LEU A 191 -3.28 -0.42 -0.99
N PHE A 192 -3.30 -1.29 0.02
CA PHE A 192 -4.44 -1.58 0.89
C PHE A 192 -4.02 -1.59 2.37
#